data_AF-A0A6A2YLK8-F1
#
_entry.id   AF-A0A6A2YLK8-F1
#
_cell.length_a   1.000
_cell.length_b   1.000
_cell.length_c   1.000
_cell.angle_alpha   90.00
_cell.angle_beta   90.00
_cell.angle_gamma   90.00
#
_symmetry.space_group_name_H-M   'P 1'
#
loop_
_entity.id
_entity.type
_entity.pdbx_description
1 polymer ?
#
loop_
_entity_poly.entity_id
_entity_poly.type
_entity_poly.pdbx_seq_one_letter_code
_entity_poly.pdbx_strand_id
1 'polypeptide(L)'
;MGFVGVQTGFRSAGRRKTWLPSDRQGLQRLEESTGLAFRFIIGRTNDKSKMEELGKEVAEYDDFILLDIEEGYSKLPYKTYEPQSRLLGSGYFLYAYGPIYALSADIVASLVTLRNNSFRMFSNEDVKIGAWMLAMNVNQEHNRNLTETSCSSTSIAVWDIPKCSGLCNPEAQLLELHQQEICSNSSIFPSDDKLLSLV
;
A
#
# COMPACT_ATOMS: atom_id res chain seq x y z
N MET A 1 -14.03 -9.81 -2.71
CA MET A 1 -12.57 -9.73 -2.87
C MET A 1 -12.11 -8.48 -2.14
N GLY A 2 -11.20 -8.60 -1.17
CA GLY A 2 -10.59 -7.44 -0.51
C GLY A 2 -9.59 -6.75 -1.44
N PHE A 3 -9.06 -5.62 -1.03
CA PHE A 3 -8.15 -4.81 -1.85
C PHE A 3 -6.91 -4.41 -1.07
N VAL A 4 -5.75 -4.51 -1.71
CA VAL A 4 -4.45 -4.08 -1.20
C VAL A 4 -3.87 -3.05 -2.14
N GLY A 5 -3.65 -1.84 -1.65
CA GLY A 5 -3.01 -0.77 -2.40
C GLY A 5 -1.56 -0.62 -1.97
N VAL A 6 -0.63 -0.71 -2.92
CA VAL A 6 0.81 -0.45 -2.68
C VAL A 6 1.19 0.86 -3.36
N GLN A 7 1.50 1.89 -2.57
CA GLN A 7 1.93 3.18 -3.09
C GLN A 7 3.31 3.06 -3.76
N THR A 8 3.41 3.57 -4.99
CA THR A 8 4.67 3.56 -5.75
C THR A 8 4.89 4.87 -6.49
N GLY A 9 6.11 5.06 -7.01
CA GLY A 9 6.48 6.25 -7.77
C GLY A 9 7.50 5.94 -8.85
N PHE A 10 7.86 6.95 -9.64
CA PHE A 10 8.73 6.80 -10.82
C PHE A 10 10.23 6.58 -10.52
N ARG A 11 10.63 6.50 -9.24
CA ARG A 11 12.01 6.12 -8.86
C ARG A 11 12.12 4.65 -8.47
N SER A 12 11.00 3.92 -8.40
CA SER A 12 10.92 2.55 -7.90
C SER A 12 11.04 1.51 -9.02
N ALA A 13 12.13 1.55 -9.79
CA ALA A 13 12.36 0.63 -10.90
C ALA A 13 12.33 -0.86 -10.49
N GLY A 14 12.59 -1.17 -9.21
CA GLY A 14 12.52 -2.52 -8.63
C GLY A 14 11.22 -2.86 -7.88
N ARG A 15 10.13 -2.10 -8.05
CA ARG A 15 8.89 -2.27 -7.26
C ARG A 15 8.32 -3.69 -7.27
N ARG A 16 8.37 -4.37 -8.42
CA ARG A 16 7.90 -5.76 -8.56
C ARG A 16 8.76 -6.74 -7.80
N LYS A 17 10.08 -6.63 -7.91
CA LYS A 17 11.00 -7.47 -7.11
C LYS A 17 10.76 -7.34 -5.60
N THR A 18 10.05 -6.28 -5.18
CA THR A 18 9.77 -5.98 -3.78
C THR A 18 8.40 -6.41 -3.30
N TRP A 19 7.35 -5.95 -3.97
CA TRP A 19 6.01 -5.92 -3.38
C TRP A 19 5.08 -7.01 -3.92
N LEU A 20 5.22 -7.40 -5.19
CA LEU A 20 4.29 -8.30 -5.87
C LEU A 20 5.06 -9.32 -6.70
N PRO A 21 4.49 -10.51 -6.97
CA PRO A 21 5.13 -11.48 -7.86
C PRO A 21 5.58 -10.86 -9.20
N SER A 22 6.73 -11.28 -9.69
CA SER A 22 7.34 -10.72 -10.90
C SER A 22 6.57 -11.04 -12.18
N ASP A 23 5.61 -11.95 -12.13
CA ASP A 23 4.83 -12.40 -13.27
C ASP A 23 3.33 -12.45 -12.95
N ARG A 24 2.52 -12.33 -14.01
CA ARG A 24 1.05 -12.30 -13.93
C ARG A 24 0.44 -13.56 -13.33
N GLN A 25 1.02 -14.74 -13.57
CA GLN A 25 0.49 -16.00 -13.03
C GLN A 25 0.79 -16.13 -11.53
N GLY A 26 1.96 -15.64 -11.09
CA GLY A 26 2.30 -15.48 -9.68
C GLY A 26 1.30 -14.59 -8.97
N LEU A 27 1.02 -13.41 -9.54
CA LEU A 27 0.03 -12.48 -8.99
C LEU A 27 -1.37 -13.11 -8.93
N GLN A 28 -1.84 -13.73 -10.01
CA GLN A 28 -3.15 -14.36 -10.04
C GLN A 28 -3.29 -15.46 -8.98
N ARG A 29 -2.27 -16.32 -8.80
CA ARG A 29 -2.28 -17.34 -7.74
C ARG A 29 -2.31 -16.74 -6.35
N LEU A 30 -1.61 -15.63 -6.12
CA LEU A 30 -1.67 -14.89 -4.87
C LEU A 30 -3.09 -14.34 -4.64
N GLU A 31 -3.71 -13.74 -5.64
CA GLU A 31 -5.06 -13.17 -5.53
C GLU A 31 -6.13 -14.25 -5.30
N GLU A 32 -6.03 -15.37 -6.02
CA GLU A 32 -6.94 -16.50 -5.87
C GLU A 32 -6.80 -17.19 -4.50
N SER A 33 -5.58 -17.36 -4.01
CA SER A 33 -5.35 -18.01 -2.71
C SER A 33 -5.72 -17.13 -1.52
N THR A 34 -5.60 -15.80 -1.65
CA THR A 34 -5.88 -14.86 -0.56
C THR A 34 -7.28 -14.26 -0.61
N GLY A 35 -7.94 -14.26 -1.78
CA GLY A 35 -9.19 -13.54 -1.99
C GLY A 35 -9.02 -12.00 -1.97
N LEU A 36 -7.80 -11.52 -2.18
CA LEU A 36 -7.42 -10.11 -2.21
C LEU A 36 -6.97 -9.71 -3.62
N ALA A 37 -7.28 -8.49 -4.04
CA ALA A 37 -6.72 -7.88 -5.24
C ALA A 37 -5.57 -6.96 -4.86
N PHE A 38 -4.39 -7.13 -5.45
CA PHE A 38 -3.22 -6.30 -5.15
C PHE A 38 -2.94 -5.35 -6.31
N ARG A 39 -2.85 -4.05 -6.05
CA ARG A 39 -2.59 -3.06 -7.09
C ARG A 39 -1.53 -2.05 -6.66
N PHE A 40 -0.67 -1.68 -7.59
CA PHE A 40 0.20 -0.52 -7.44
C PHE A 40 -0.59 0.78 -7.64
N ILE A 41 -0.48 1.69 -6.68
CA ILE A 41 -1.11 3.01 -6.74
C ILE A 41 -0.05 4.03 -7.13
N ILE A 42 -0.24 4.69 -8.27
CA ILE A 42 0.70 5.67 -8.80
C ILE A 42 -0.04 6.85 -9.44
N GLY A 43 0.47 8.06 -9.23
CA GLY A 43 0.02 9.23 -9.99
C GLY A 43 0.65 9.30 -11.38
N ARG A 44 0.61 10.50 -11.97
CA ARG A 44 1.18 10.83 -13.28
C ARG A 44 2.37 11.76 -13.15
N THR A 45 3.25 11.79 -14.14
CA THR A 45 4.37 12.74 -14.21
C THR A 45 4.34 13.49 -15.54
N ASN A 46 4.92 14.69 -15.56
CA ASN A 46 5.08 15.46 -16.80
C ASN A 46 6.24 14.94 -17.67
N ASP A 47 7.04 14.02 -17.14
CA ASP A 47 8.10 13.32 -17.89
C ASP A 47 7.49 12.26 -18.82
N LYS A 48 7.46 12.57 -20.12
CA LYS A 48 6.87 11.70 -21.15
C LYS A 48 7.54 10.33 -21.24
N SER A 49 8.86 10.26 -21.05
CA SER A 49 9.61 9.00 -21.14
C SER A 49 9.16 8.05 -20.04
N LYS A 50 9.07 8.57 -18.81
CA LYS A 50 8.60 7.80 -17.64
C LYS A 50 7.15 7.36 -17.76
N MET A 51 6.28 8.19 -18.35
CA MET A 51 4.89 7.82 -18.61
C MET A 51 4.78 6.74 -19.69
N GLU A 52 5.65 6.74 -20.71
CA GLU A 52 5.68 5.69 -21.73
C GLU A 52 6.17 4.36 -21.15
N GLU A 53 7.20 4.39 -20.32
CA GLU A 53 7.70 3.22 -19.59
C GLU A 53 6.62 2.63 -18.67
N LEU A 54 5.95 3.48 -17.88
CA LEU A 54 4.83 3.07 -17.05
C LEU A 54 3.70 2.49 -17.90
N GLY A 55 3.38 3.08 -19.06
CA GLY A 55 2.34 2.58 -19.96
C GLY A 55 2.62 1.15 -20.45
N LYS A 56 3.89 0.82 -20.72
CA LYS A 56 4.31 -0.55 -21.07
C LYS A 56 4.08 -1.51 -19.89
N GLU A 57 4.49 -1.09 -18.68
CA GLU A 57 4.30 -1.89 -17.46
C GLU A 57 2.80 -2.13 -17.18
N VAL A 58 1.96 -1.09 -17.31
CA VAL A 58 0.50 -1.19 -17.12
C VAL A 58 -0.12 -2.17 -18.12
N ALA A 59 0.28 -2.09 -19.40
CA ALA A 59 -0.25 -2.96 -20.45
C ALA A 59 0.15 -4.43 -20.26
N GLU A 60 1.35 -4.67 -19.71
CA GLU A 60 1.88 -6.01 -19.47
C GLU A 60 1.21 -6.70 -18.28
N TYR A 61 1.05 -5.98 -17.16
CA TYR A 61 0.67 -6.59 -15.87
C TYR A 61 -0.77 -6.33 -15.42
N ASP A 62 -1.43 -5.26 -15.90
CA ASP A 62 -2.82 -4.92 -15.56
C ASP A 62 -3.10 -4.81 -14.03
N ASP A 63 -2.10 -4.37 -13.28
CA ASP A 63 -2.11 -4.33 -11.82
C ASP A 63 -1.86 -2.92 -11.24
N PHE A 64 -2.09 -1.88 -12.05
CA PHE A 64 -1.97 -0.49 -11.61
C PHE A 64 -3.32 0.21 -11.47
N ILE A 65 -3.43 1.06 -10.46
CA ILE A 65 -4.44 2.12 -10.38
C ILE A 65 -3.73 3.45 -10.60
N LEU A 66 -4.07 4.10 -11.71
CA LEU A 66 -3.55 5.41 -12.07
C LEU A 66 -4.42 6.50 -11.44
N LEU A 67 -3.81 7.30 -10.58
CA LEU A 67 -4.46 8.46 -10.00
C LEU A 67 -4.23 9.69 -10.89
N ASP A 68 -5.28 10.50 -11.08
CA ASP A 68 -5.15 11.80 -11.74
C ASP A 68 -4.57 12.87 -10.78
N ILE A 69 -3.35 12.61 -10.32
CA ILE A 69 -2.54 13.53 -9.50
C ILE A 69 -1.12 13.54 -10.05
N GLU A 70 -0.47 14.70 -10.03
CA GLU A 70 0.93 14.80 -10.44
C GLU A 70 1.87 14.36 -9.30
N GLU A 71 2.69 13.34 -9.56
CA GLU A 71 3.78 12.89 -8.68
C GLU A 71 4.90 13.93 -8.64
N GLY A 72 5.22 14.41 -7.44
CA GLY A 72 6.29 15.40 -7.23
C GLY A 72 7.08 15.13 -5.96
N TYR A 73 8.42 15.04 -6.08
CA TYR A 73 9.33 14.86 -4.94
C TYR A 73 9.31 16.08 -4.00
N SER A 74 9.15 17.29 -4.56
CA SER A 74 8.93 18.53 -3.79
C SER A 74 7.55 18.60 -3.12
N LYS A 75 6.65 17.64 -3.43
CA LYS A 75 5.39 17.43 -2.73
C LYS A 75 5.43 16.26 -1.74
N LEU A 76 6.57 15.58 -1.58
CA LEU A 76 6.74 14.53 -0.55
C LEU A 76 6.48 15.00 0.87
N PRO A 77 6.88 16.21 1.31
CA PRO A 77 6.51 16.70 2.64
C PRO A 77 4.99 16.81 2.81
N TYR A 78 4.24 17.06 1.74
CA TYR A 78 2.78 16.98 1.78
C TYR A 78 2.32 15.53 1.85
N LYS A 79 3.00 14.59 1.19
CA LYS A 79 2.68 13.14 1.19
C LYS A 79 2.99 12.43 2.53
N THR A 80 3.90 12.93 3.37
CA THR A 80 4.38 12.13 4.51
C THR A 80 4.57 12.85 5.85
N TYR A 81 4.26 14.14 5.97
CA TYR A 81 4.41 14.81 7.27
C TYR A 81 3.42 15.97 7.39
N GLU A 82 2.56 15.91 8.40
CA GLU A 82 1.85 17.09 8.91
C GLU A 82 2.60 17.55 10.19
N PRO A 83 3.62 18.42 10.07
CA PRO A 83 4.43 18.90 11.19
C PRO A 83 3.60 19.47 12.34
N GLN A 84 2.38 19.91 12.02
CA GLN A 84 1.45 20.54 12.93
C GLN A 84 0.31 19.61 13.37
N SER A 85 0.38 18.30 13.13
CA SER A 85 -0.65 17.33 13.59
C SER A 85 -0.97 17.46 15.07
N ARG A 86 0.03 17.78 15.90
CA ARG A 86 -0.13 18.11 17.33
C ARG A 86 -0.88 19.43 17.60
N LEU A 87 -0.79 20.41 16.70
CA LEU A 87 -1.53 21.68 16.76
C LEU A 87 -2.98 21.54 16.27
N LEU A 88 -3.25 20.58 15.39
CA LEU A 88 -4.60 20.27 14.90
C LEU A 88 -5.48 19.58 15.97
N GLY A 89 -4.88 19.20 17.10
CA GLY A 89 -5.57 18.65 18.26
C GLY A 89 -6.29 17.33 17.97
N SER A 90 -7.23 16.96 18.83
CA SER A 90 -8.07 15.76 18.67
C SER A 90 -9.07 15.84 17.50
N GLY A 91 -9.07 16.95 16.74
CA GLY A 91 -9.95 17.16 15.58
C GLY A 91 -9.36 16.69 14.24
N TYR A 92 -8.07 16.32 14.21
CA TYR A 92 -7.46 15.72 13.03
C TYR A 92 -7.81 14.23 12.94
N PHE A 93 -8.34 13.79 11.81
CA PHE A 93 -8.77 12.40 11.65
C PHE A 93 -7.58 11.46 11.47
N LEU A 94 -7.73 10.24 11.99
CA LEU A 94 -6.72 9.20 11.85
C LEU A 94 -6.77 8.61 10.44
N TYR A 95 -5.61 8.28 9.90
CA TYR A 95 -5.46 7.57 8.64
C TYR A 95 -4.24 6.64 8.69
N ALA A 96 -4.26 5.59 7.88
CA ALA A 96 -3.14 4.66 7.77
C ALA A 96 -2.01 5.31 6.98
N TYR A 97 -0.99 5.79 7.68
CA TYR A 97 0.23 6.30 7.08
C TYR A 97 1.16 5.14 6.69
N GLY A 98 1.61 5.11 5.44
CA GLY A 98 2.57 4.12 4.98
C GLY A 98 2.48 3.80 3.49
N PRO A 99 3.36 2.91 3.00
CA PRO A 99 3.39 2.52 1.59
C PRO A 99 2.31 1.51 1.21
N ILE A 100 1.55 0.95 2.16
CA ILE A 100 0.57 -0.10 1.92
C ILE A 100 -0.67 0.08 2.80
N TYR A 101 -1.84 -0.33 2.28
CA TYR A 101 -3.07 -0.43 3.05
C TYR A 101 -3.99 -1.55 2.53
N ALA A 102 -4.87 -1.99 3.42
CA ALA A 102 -5.89 -3.00 3.22
C ALA A 102 -7.30 -2.39 3.24
N LEU A 103 -8.17 -2.80 2.31
CA LEU A 103 -9.61 -2.54 2.39
C LEU A 103 -10.39 -3.86 2.29
N SER A 104 -11.40 -4.03 3.14
CA SER A 104 -12.28 -5.19 3.06
C SER A 104 -13.18 -5.11 1.82
N ALA A 105 -13.69 -6.26 1.39
CA ALA A 105 -14.56 -6.35 0.21
C ALA A 105 -15.80 -5.44 0.31
N ASP A 106 -16.39 -5.32 1.50
CA ASP A 106 -17.58 -4.50 1.73
C ASP A 106 -17.29 -3.00 1.57
N ILE A 107 -16.11 -2.55 2.02
CA ILE A 107 -15.66 -1.18 1.85
C ILE A 107 -15.39 -0.88 0.37
N VAL A 108 -14.71 -1.78 -0.34
CA VAL A 108 -14.46 -1.65 -1.77
C VAL A 108 -15.78 -1.55 -2.55
N ALA A 109 -16.76 -2.41 -2.24
CA ALA A 109 -18.08 -2.37 -2.86
C ALA A 109 -18.78 -1.02 -2.58
N SER A 110 -18.74 -0.54 -1.34
CA SER A 110 -19.33 0.74 -0.94
C SER A 110 -18.70 1.91 -1.72
N LEU A 111 -17.37 1.96 -1.83
CA LEU A 111 -16.65 2.99 -2.59
C LEU A 111 -17.06 3.02 -4.08
N VAL A 112 -17.21 1.85 -4.69
CA VAL A 112 -17.63 1.74 -6.10
C VAL A 112 -19.06 2.23 -6.30
N THR A 113 -19.97 1.98 -5.34
CA THR A 113 -21.36 2.47 -5.43
C THR A 113 -21.50 3.98 -5.21
N LEU A 114 -20.66 4.58 -4.38
CA LEU A 114 -20.70 5.99 -3.99
C LEU A 114 -19.92 6.92 -4.93
N ARG A 115 -19.46 6.42 -6.09
CA ARG A 115 -18.54 7.09 -7.04
C ARG A 115 -19.05 8.41 -7.66
N ASN A 116 -20.20 8.94 -7.25
CA ASN A 116 -20.86 10.09 -7.84
C ASN A 116 -20.42 11.42 -7.20
N ASN A 117 -19.10 11.70 -7.20
CA ASN A 117 -18.47 12.87 -6.57
C ASN A 117 -18.79 13.07 -5.07
N SER A 118 -19.28 12.03 -4.39
CA SER A 118 -19.65 12.11 -2.98
C SER A 118 -18.43 12.16 -2.05
N PHE A 119 -17.25 11.83 -2.58
CA PHE A 119 -16.01 11.80 -1.83
C PHE A 119 -15.07 12.94 -2.20
N ARG A 120 -14.49 13.55 -1.17
CA ARG A 120 -13.48 14.59 -1.34
C ARG A 120 -12.16 13.97 -1.78
N MET A 121 -11.56 14.55 -2.80
CA MET A 121 -10.22 14.18 -3.27
C MET A 121 -9.19 15.07 -2.56
N PHE A 122 -8.21 14.46 -1.91
CA PHE A 122 -7.02 15.14 -1.39
C PHE A 122 -5.82 14.87 -2.31
N SER A 123 -4.74 15.62 -2.13
CA SER A 123 -3.51 15.40 -2.90
C SER A 123 -2.84 14.10 -2.49
N ASN A 124 -2.85 13.76 -1.20
CA ASN A 124 -2.27 12.53 -0.69
C ASN A 124 -3.30 11.42 -0.67
N GLU A 125 -2.83 10.22 -0.97
CA GLU A 125 -3.64 9.05 -1.20
C GLU A 125 -4.05 8.36 0.11
N ASP A 126 -3.12 8.20 1.04
CA ASP A 126 -3.37 7.81 2.43
C ASP A 126 -4.39 8.73 3.14
N VAL A 127 -4.26 10.05 2.95
CA VAL A 127 -5.22 11.04 3.47
C VAL A 127 -6.59 10.91 2.78
N LYS A 128 -6.63 10.63 1.46
CA LYS A 128 -7.88 10.34 0.74
C LYS A 128 -8.58 9.12 1.33
N ILE A 129 -7.85 8.00 1.45
CA ILE A 129 -8.39 6.75 1.98
C ILE A 129 -8.87 6.97 3.41
N GLY A 130 -8.06 7.58 4.28
CA GLY A 130 -8.45 7.90 5.66
C GLY A 130 -9.70 8.77 5.76
N ALA A 131 -9.82 9.80 4.93
CA ALA A 131 -11.01 10.65 4.90
C ALA A 131 -12.26 9.89 4.46
N TRP A 132 -12.14 8.98 3.49
CA TRP A 132 -13.27 8.15 3.05
C TRP A 132 -13.66 7.13 4.12
N MET A 133 -12.68 6.51 4.79
CA MET A 133 -12.93 5.61 5.90
C MET A 133 -13.66 6.31 7.05
N LEU A 134 -13.26 7.55 7.36
CA LEU A 134 -13.97 8.38 8.34
C LEU A 134 -15.42 8.65 7.89
N ALA A 135 -15.62 9.06 6.64
CA ALA A 135 -16.95 9.36 6.10
C ALA A 135 -17.88 8.14 6.08
N MET A 136 -17.33 6.94 5.90
CA MET A 136 -18.04 5.67 5.93
C MET A 136 -18.15 5.05 7.33
N ASN A 137 -17.68 5.76 8.38
CA ASN A 137 -17.67 5.29 9.77
C ASN A 137 -17.01 3.90 9.93
N VAL A 138 -15.88 3.71 9.23
CA VAL A 138 -15.11 2.46 9.26
C VAL A 138 -14.25 2.40 10.52
N ASN A 139 -14.24 1.23 11.16
CA ASN A 139 -13.33 0.97 12.28
C ASN A 139 -11.89 0.85 11.76
N GLN A 140 -10.99 1.66 12.32
CA GLN A 140 -9.57 1.59 12.01
C GLN A 140 -8.86 0.68 13.01
N GLU A 141 -8.12 -0.30 12.51
CA GLU A 141 -7.29 -1.17 13.34
C GLU A 141 -5.81 -0.81 13.15
N HIS A 142 -5.13 -0.54 14.26
CA HIS A 142 -3.69 -0.31 14.25
C HIS A 142 -2.97 -1.59 14.70
N ASN A 143 -2.35 -2.28 13.76
CA ASN A 143 -1.52 -3.45 14.05
C ASN A 143 -0.04 -3.07 14.03
N ARG A 144 0.62 -3.14 15.19
CA ARG A 144 2.05 -2.79 15.33
C ARG A 144 2.98 -3.72 14.55
N ASN A 145 2.53 -4.93 14.24
CA ASN A 145 3.30 -5.91 13.49
C ASN A 145 3.50 -5.51 12.01
N LEU A 146 2.73 -4.52 11.54
CA LEU A 146 2.98 -3.87 10.26
C LEU A 146 4.13 -2.87 10.36
N THR A 147 4.48 -2.37 11.55
CA THR A 147 5.43 -1.26 11.71
C THR A 147 6.84 -1.67 12.14
N GLU A 148 7.22 -2.93 11.92
CA GLU A 148 8.49 -3.45 12.44
C GLU A 148 9.69 -3.07 11.56
N THR A 149 10.82 -2.73 12.21
CA THR A 149 12.08 -2.38 11.53
C THR A 149 13.01 -3.58 11.38
N SER A 150 12.67 -4.71 11.96
CA SER A 150 13.41 -5.97 11.89
C SER A 150 12.41 -7.11 11.96
N CYS A 151 12.62 -8.14 11.16
CA CYS A 151 11.74 -9.28 11.14
C CYS A 151 11.74 -10.05 12.46
N SER A 152 10.55 -10.48 12.87
CA SER A 152 10.22 -11.27 14.04
C SER A 152 9.15 -12.29 13.66
N SER A 153 8.86 -13.24 14.55
CA SER A 153 7.85 -14.28 14.29
C SER A 153 6.43 -13.73 14.18
N THR A 154 6.22 -12.48 14.60
CA THR A 154 4.93 -11.79 14.53
C THR A 154 4.88 -10.74 13.45
N SER A 155 6.00 -10.39 12.81
CA SER A 155 6.04 -9.36 11.77
C SER A 155 5.09 -9.72 10.63
N ILE A 156 4.31 -8.74 10.21
CA ILE A 156 3.50 -8.81 9.00
C ILE A 156 4.25 -8.09 7.86
N ALA A 157 4.84 -6.93 8.16
CA ALA A 157 5.65 -6.16 7.23
C ALA A 157 6.90 -5.59 7.91
N VAL A 158 7.99 -5.47 7.16
CA VAL A 158 9.26 -4.90 7.61
C VAL A 158 9.64 -3.71 6.72
N TRP A 159 9.98 -2.58 7.34
CA TRP A 159 10.43 -1.39 6.62
C TRP A 159 11.40 -0.50 7.42
N ASP A 160 12.27 0.18 6.69
CA ASP A 160 13.41 0.97 7.18
C ASP A 160 13.05 2.45 7.43
N ILE A 161 11.95 2.72 8.13
CA ILE A 161 11.59 4.09 8.52
C ILE A 161 12.47 4.53 9.72
N PRO A 162 13.03 5.75 9.75
CA PRO A 162 12.87 6.86 8.82
C PRO A 162 13.95 6.95 7.72
N LYS A 163 14.78 5.93 7.55
CA LYS A 163 15.90 5.95 6.59
C LYS A 163 15.39 6.02 5.13
N CYS A 164 14.31 5.31 4.83
CA CYS A 164 13.64 5.34 3.53
C CYS A 164 12.16 4.93 3.64
N SER A 165 11.36 5.19 2.60
CA SER A 165 9.98 4.71 2.50
C SER A 165 9.97 3.24 2.05
N GLY A 166 9.57 2.33 2.93
CA GLY A 166 9.65 0.88 2.69
C GLY A 166 11.01 0.31 3.09
N LEU A 167 11.53 -0.66 2.34
CA LEU A 167 12.82 -1.30 2.60
C LEU A 167 13.95 -0.62 1.81
N CYS A 168 15.08 -0.31 2.45
CA CYS A 168 16.20 0.36 1.76
C CYS A 168 16.95 -0.67 0.91
N ASN A 169 17.30 -0.35 -0.33
CA ASN A 169 17.94 -1.32 -1.25
C ASN A 169 17.18 -2.67 -1.30
N PRO A 170 15.89 -2.65 -1.67
CA PRO A 170 15.02 -3.81 -1.48
C PRO A 170 15.51 -5.05 -2.24
N GLU A 171 16.19 -4.87 -3.37
CA GLU A 171 16.74 -5.97 -4.16
C GLU A 171 17.74 -6.84 -3.38
N ALA A 172 18.49 -6.26 -2.44
CA ALA A 172 19.42 -7.00 -1.59
C ALA A 172 18.73 -7.46 -0.29
N GLN A 173 18.05 -6.54 0.40
CA GLN A 173 17.49 -6.84 1.72
C GLN A 173 16.36 -7.87 1.68
N LEU A 174 15.55 -7.93 0.61
CA LEU A 174 14.50 -8.95 0.52
C LEU A 174 15.06 -10.36 0.35
N LEU A 175 16.17 -10.49 -0.37
CA LEU A 175 16.84 -11.78 -0.49
C LEU A 175 17.35 -12.23 0.88
N GLU A 176 17.90 -11.32 1.67
CA GLU A 176 18.34 -11.59 3.04
C GLU A 176 17.16 -11.93 3.96
N LEU A 177 16.06 -11.19 3.89
CA LEU A 177 14.85 -11.44 4.69
C LEU A 177 14.19 -12.78 4.35
N HIS A 178 14.06 -13.12 3.07
CA HIS A 178 13.49 -14.41 2.65
C HIS A 178 14.41 -15.61 2.99
N GLN A 179 15.71 -15.38 3.22
CA GLN A 179 16.60 -16.43 3.73
C GLN A 179 16.44 -16.66 5.23
N GLN A 180 15.86 -15.71 5.98
CA GLN A 180 15.60 -15.88 7.41
C GLN A 180 14.37 -16.78 7.61
N GLU A 181 14.57 -17.90 8.30
CA GLU A 181 13.51 -18.87 8.57
C GLU A 181 12.31 -18.25 9.30
N ILE A 182 12.55 -17.28 10.17
CA ILE A 182 11.51 -16.55 10.91
C ILE A 182 10.55 -15.79 9.96
N CYS A 183 11.06 -15.32 8.83
CA CYS A 183 10.29 -14.52 7.85
C CYS A 183 9.79 -15.36 6.68
N SER A 184 10.39 -16.53 6.43
CA SER A 184 10.03 -17.41 5.31
C SER A 184 9.13 -18.58 5.70
N ASN A 185 9.14 -19.00 6.98
CA ASN A 185 8.33 -20.09 7.52
C ASN A 185 7.25 -19.60 8.51
N SER A 186 6.90 -18.32 8.50
CA SER A 186 5.79 -17.81 9.31
C SER A 186 4.48 -18.47 8.85
N SER A 187 4.10 -19.52 9.55
CA SER A 187 2.78 -20.12 9.49
C SER A 187 1.82 -19.14 10.16
N ILE A 188 1.32 -18.16 9.40
CA ILE A 188 0.40 -17.12 9.89
C ILE A 188 -0.99 -17.70 10.26
N PHE A 189 -1.19 -19.03 10.18
CA PHE A 189 -2.50 -19.64 10.44
C PHE A 189 -2.47 -20.64 11.61
N PRO A 190 -2.95 -20.24 12.80
CA PRO A 190 -3.75 -21.13 13.63
C PRO A 190 -5.08 -21.40 12.90
N SER A 191 -5.50 -22.65 12.88
CA SER A 191 -6.58 -23.20 12.06
C SER A 191 -8.01 -22.76 12.38
N ASP A 192 -8.25 -21.78 13.25
CA ASP A 192 -9.60 -21.52 13.76
C ASP A 192 -10.00 -20.04 13.71
N ASP A 193 -10.97 -19.79 12.83
CA ASP A 193 -11.98 -18.74 12.83
C ASP A 193 -11.61 -17.25 13.03
N LYS A 194 -11.88 -16.51 11.95
CA LYS A 194 -12.30 -15.08 11.89
C LYS A 194 -11.29 -14.04 12.40
N LEU A 195 -10.38 -13.61 11.53
CA LEU A 195 -10.37 -12.23 10.98
C LEU A 195 -9.16 -12.03 10.04
N LEU A 196 -9.49 -11.91 8.76
CA LEU A 196 -8.86 -11.13 7.69
C LEU A 196 -7.38 -10.74 7.85
N SER A 197 -6.55 -11.61 7.30
CA SER A 197 -5.22 -11.40 6.77
C SER A 197 -5.06 -10.12 5.93
N LEU A 198 -3.94 -9.42 6.15
CA LEU A 198 -3.22 -8.74 5.09
C LEU A 198 -1.72 -8.76 5.40
N VAL A 199 -0.93 -9.10 4.38
CA VAL A 199 0.50 -8.76 4.26
C VAL A 199 0.59 -7.29 3.84
#